data_AF-A0A849BUA6-F1
#
_entry.id   AF-A0A849BUA6-F1
#
_cell.length_a   1.000
_cell.length_b   1.000
_cell.length_c   1.000
_cell.angle_alpha   90.00
_cell.angle_beta   90.00
_cell.angle_gamma   90.00
#
_symmetry.space_group_name_H-M   'P 1'
#
loop_
_entity.id
_entity.type
_entity.pdbx_description
1 polymer ?
#
loop_
_entity_poly.entity_id
_entity_poly.type
_entity_poly.pdbx_seq_one_letter_code
_entity_poly.pdbx_strand_id
1 'polypeptide(L)'
;MKDVLHDYLRQGRDVVLWKLEGLPERDVRRPMTPTGTNLLGLVKHLAGVEAGYLGVVFGRPFPEPLPWMDPDAEPDADLWATAEESPAAVVALYRRVHAHADATIDALPLDAPGEVPWWRPGARAVTLQRVLVHLVAETHRHAGHADLARELVDGTAGHRRDVSNLPDGDAARWAAHRARLQEVADRA
;
A
#
# COMPACT_ATOMS: atom_id res chain seq x y z
N MET A 1 21.71 -1.50 -7.27
CA MET A 1 20.40 -2.16 -7.55
C MET A 1 19.58 -2.33 -6.28
N LYS A 2 20.11 -2.96 -5.22
CA LYS A 2 19.40 -3.12 -3.92
C LYS A 2 18.88 -1.79 -3.37
N ASP A 3 19.77 -0.80 -3.26
CA ASP A 3 19.42 0.53 -2.75
C ASP A 3 18.33 1.21 -3.58
N VAL A 4 18.32 1.00 -4.90
CA VAL A 4 17.29 1.54 -5.80
C VAL A 4 15.94 0.90 -5.50
N LEU A 5 15.86 -0.43 -5.43
CA LEU A 5 14.60 -1.12 -5.10
C LEU A 5 14.08 -0.73 -3.72
N HIS A 6 14.99 -0.62 -2.75
CA HIS A 6 14.64 -0.24 -1.39
C HIS A 6 14.14 1.21 -1.30
N ASP A 7 14.77 2.13 -2.02
CA ASP A 7 14.35 3.52 -2.10
C ASP A 7 12.95 3.66 -2.72
N TYR A 8 12.68 2.97 -3.84
CA TYR A 8 11.34 2.96 -4.43
C TYR A 8 10.27 2.37 -3.50
N LEU A 9 10.62 1.34 -2.71
CA LEU A 9 9.72 0.79 -1.71
C LEU A 9 9.43 1.82 -0.60
N ARG A 10 10.45 2.50 -0.07
CA ARG A 10 10.30 3.58 0.93
C ARG A 10 9.41 4.71 0.41
N GLN A 11 9.62 5.14 -0.82
CA GLN A 11 8.77 6.15 -1.46
C GLN A 11 7.30 5.72 -1.52
N GLY A 12 7.02 4.47 -1.92
CA GLY A 12 5.65 3.95 -1.96
C GLY A 12 4.99 3.92 -0.58
N ARG A 13 5.73 3.47 0.44
CA ARG A 13 5.29 3.45 1.85
C ARG A 13 4.90 4.85 2.34
N ASP A 14 5.76 5.84 2.06
CA ASP A 14 5.54 7.23 2.44
C ASP A 14 4.31 7.82 1.75
N VAL A 15 4.12 7.53 0.46
CA VAL A 15 2.93 7.98 -0.29
C VAL A 15 1.66 7.42 0.33
N VAL A 16 1.60 6.12 0.58
CA VAL A 16 0.40 5.49 1.17
C VAL A 16 0.05 6.12 2.51
N LEU A 17 1.04 6.33 3.39
CA LEU A 17 0.80 6.98 4.69
C LEU A 17 0.36 8.44 4.53
N TRP A 18 0.97 9.18 3.62
CA TRP A 18 0.61 10.57 3.33
C TRP A 18 -0.87 10.70 2.92
N LYS A 19 -1.42 9.72 2.19
CA LYS A 19 -2.84 9.75 1.77
C LYS A 19 -3.84 9.69 2.93
N LEU A 20 -3.44 9.26 4.12
CA LEU A 20 -4.31 9.27 5.30
C LEU A 20 -4.27 10.60 6.06
N GLU A 21 -3.26 11.44 5.84
CA GLU A 21 -3.03 12.60 6.70
C GLU A 21 -4.11 13.66 6.60
N GLY A 22 -4.50 14.20 7.76
CA GLY A 22 -5.50 15.27 7.88
C GLY A 22 -6.95 14.81 7.68
N LEU A 23 -7.20 13.55 7.33
CA LEU A 23 -8.54 13.02 7.18
C LEU A 23 -9.16 12.63 8.53
N PRO A 24 -10.48 12.82 8.71
CA PRO A 24 -11.19 12.29 9.87
C PRO A 24 -11.25 10.76 9.79
N GLU A 25 -11.33 10.11 10.95
CA GLU A 25 -11.32 8.65 11.06
C GLU A 25 -12.39 7.95 10.19
N ARG A 26 -13.58 8.56 10.10
CA ARG A 26 -14.65 8.04 9.24
C ARG A 26 -14.23 7.93 7.78
N ASP A 27 -13.50 8.92 7.26
CA ASP A 27 -13.18 9.00 5.84
C ASP A 27 -12.01 8.09 5.44
N VAL A 28 -11.12 7.75 6.36
CA VAL A 28 -10.09 6.73 6.07
C VAL A 28 -10.67 5.31 6.09
N ARG A 29 -11.82 5.08 6.75
CA ARG A 29 -12.46 3.76 6.88
C ARG A 29 -13.54 3.47 5.85
N ARG A 30 -14.25 4.51 5.38
CA ARG A 30 -15.42 4.30 4.53
C ARG A 30 -15.03 3.67 3.18
N PRO A 31 -15.86 2.78 2.62
CA PRO A 31 -15.61 2.18 1.33
C PRO A 31 -15.70 3.23 0.21
N MET A 32 -14.78 3.16 -0.75
CA MET A 32 -14.69 4.05 -1.91
C MET A 32 -15.01 3.34 -3.23
N THR A 33 -15.15 2.01 -3.19
CA THR A 33 -15.47 1.17 -4.35
C THR A 33 -16.54 0.14 -3.96
N PRO A 34 -17.24 -0.48 -4.95
CA PRO A 34 -18.20 -1.56 -4.68
C PRO A 34 -17.59 -2.78 -3.96
N THR A 35 -16.27 -2.98 -4.06
CA THR A 35 -15.54 -4.06 -3.38
C THR A 35 -15.00 -3.65 -2.01
N GLY A 36 -15.35 -2.46 -1.50
CA GLY A 36 -15.04 -2.05 -0.14
C GLY A 36 -13.66 -1.42 0.07
N THR A 37 -12.90 -1.13 -1.00
CA THR A 37 -11.56 -0.51 -0.88
C THR A 37 -11.65 0.80 -0.09
N ASN A 38 -10.83 0.92 0.96
CA ASN A 38 -10.76 2.08 1.84
C ASN A 38 -9.30 2.37 2.22
N LEU A 39 -8.98 3.61 2.57
CA LEU A 39 -7.59 4.05 2.80
C LEU A 39 -6.90 3.32 3.94
N LEU A 40 -7.60 3.11 5.06
CA LEU A 40 -7.03 2.47 6.24
C LEU A 40 -6.77 0.98 6.02
N GLY A 41 -7.68 0.31 5.31
CA GLY A 41 -7.54 -1.07 4.87
C GLY A 41 -6.33 -1.28 3.97
N LEU A 42 -6.05 -0.36 3.05
CA LEU A 42 -4.83 -0.42 2.21
C LEU A 42 -3.55 -0.40 3.06
N VAL A 43 -3.50 0.39 4.15
CA VAL A 43 -2.35 0.43 5.06
C VAL A 43 -2.20 -0.89 5.83
N LYS A 44 -3.31 -1.43 6.35
CA LYS A 44 -3.31 -2.70 7.09
C LYS A 44 -2.86 -3.87 6.21
N HIS A 45 -3.38 -3.92 4.99
CA HIS A 45 -3.01 -4.91 3.97
C HIS A 45 -1.51 -4.88 3.71
N LEU A 46 -0.94 -3.70 3.41
CA LEU A 46 0.48 -3.56 3.13
C LEU A 46 1.37 -3.92 4.34
N ALA A 47 0.89 -3.70 5.57
CA ALA A 47 1.59 -4.19 6.77
C ALA A 47 1.64 -5.73 6.82
N GLY A 48 0.54 -6.41 6.52
CA GLY A 48 0.52 -7.88 6.42
C GLY A 48 1.41 -8.42 5.31
N VAL A 49 1.31 -7.82 4.12
CA VAL A 49 2.11 -8.17 2.94
C VAL A 49 3.62 -8.07 3.25
N GLU A 50 4.09 -6.94 3.77
CA GLU A 50 5.52 -6.77 4.04
C GLU A 50 6.02 -7.67 5.17
N ALA A 51 5.23 -7.88 6.23
CA ALA A 51 5.56 -8.80 7.31
C ALA A 51 5.68 -10.26 6.84
N GLY A 52 4.81 -10.68 5.92
CA GLY A 52 4.89 -11.98 5.27
C GLY A 52 6.13 -12.11 4.38
N TYR A 53 6.27 -11.20 3.40
CA TYR A 53 7.31 -11.31 2.37
C TYR A 53 8.73 -11.02 2.84
N LEU A 54 8.93 -10.11 3.80
CA LEU A 54 10.26 -9.81 4.35
C LEU A 54 10.47 -10.42 5.74
N GLY A 55 9.47 -11.17 6.25
CA GLY A 55 9.60 -11.96 7.45
C GLY A 55 9.58 -13.45 7.17
N VAL A 56 8.38 -14.02 7.05
CA VAL A 56 8.15 -15.47 6.90
C VAL A 56 8.99 -16.07 5.78
N VAL A 57 9.01 -15.44 4.60
CA VAL A 57 9.70 -15.95 3.39
C VAL A 57 11.21 -16.15 3.57
N PHE A 58 11.83 -15.38 4.47
CA PHE A 58 13.27 -15.42 4.74
C PHE A 58 13.58 -15.95 6.15
N GLY A 59 12.63 -16.61 6.82
CA GLY A 59 12.84 -17.19 8.15
C GLY A 59 13.05 -16.15 9.25
N ARG A 60 12.51 -14.94 9.08
CA ARG A 60 12.64 -13.80 10.00
C ARG A 60 11.26 -13.28 10.38
N PRO A 61 10.36 -14.08 10.96
CA PRO A 61 8.96 -13.67 11.18
C PRO A 61 8.86 -12.37 11.98
N PHE A 62 7.89 -11.53 11.62
CA PHE A 62 7.57 -10.33 12.40
C PHE A 62 7.08 -10.76 13.80
N PRO A 63 7.57 -10.14 14.89
CA PRO A 63 7.36 -10.67 16.24
C PRO A 63 5.96 -10.44 16.81
N GLU A 64 5.17 -9.51 16.26
CA GLU A 64 3.80 -9.26 16.73
C GLU A 64 2.80 -10.10 15.93
N PRO A 65 1.73 -10.60 16.57
CA PRO A 65 0.70 -11.38 15.90
C PRO A 65 -0.09 -10.52 14.90
N LEU A 66 -0.38 -11.10 13.74
CA LEU A 66 -1.20 -10.51 12.68
C LEU A 66 -2.37 -11.47 12.36
N PRO A 67 -3.38 -11.58 13.23
CA PRO A 67 -4.41 -12.63 13.12
C PRO A 67 -5.23 -12.59 11.82
N TRP A 68 -5.29 -11.44 11.15
CA TRP A 68 -5.92 -11.32 9.83
C TRP A 68 -5.11 -11.94 8.67
N MET A 69 -3.88 -12.39 8.94
CA MET A 69 -3.04 -13.12 7.98
C MET A 69 -3.06 -14.64 8.23
N ASP A 70 -3.78 -15.11 9.25
CA ASP A 70 -3.86 -16.54 9.55
C ASP A 70 -4.64 -17.29 8.45
N PRO A 71 -4.33 -18.57 8.19
CA PRO A 71 -4.98 -19.33 7.12
C PRO A 71 -6.50 -19.50 7.27
N ASP A 72 -7.02 -19.36 8.49
CA ASP A 72 -8.44 -19.44 8.85
C ASP A 72 -9.07 -18.06 9.10
N ALA A 73 -8.34 -16.97 8.85
CA ALA A 73 -8.90 -15.63 8.87
C ALA A 73 -10.03 -15.50 7.82
N GLU A 74 -10.96 -14.57 8.08
CA GLU A 74 -12.01 -14.28 7.10
C GLU A 74 -11.40 -13.78 5.78
N PRO A 75 -12.07 -14.03 4.64
CA PRO A 75 -11.65 -13.44 3.37
C PRO A 75 -11.55 -11.91 3.50
N ASP A 76 -10.46 -11.34 2.98
CA ASP A 76 -10.21 -9.90 2.96
C ASP A 76 -10.05 -9.23 4.35
N ALA A 77 -9.79 -10.00 5.42
CA ALA A 77 -9.59 -9.50 6.80
C ALA A 77 -8.50 -8.41 6.93
N ASP A 78 -7.54 -8.41 6.00
CA ASP A 78 -6.42 -7.49 5.95
C ASP A 78 -6.73 -6.19 5.19
N LEU A 79 -7.85 -6.14 4.45
CA LEU A 79 -8.30 -4.99 3.64
C LEU A 79 -9.26 -4.05 4.38
N TRP A 80 -9.44 -4.23 5.69
CA TRP A 80 -10.24 -3.34 6.54
C TRP A 80 -9.78 -3.37 7.99
N ALA A 81 -10.09 -2.29 8.74
CA ALA A 81 -9.79 -2.20 10.17
C ALA A 81 -11.08 -2.07 10.99
N THR A 82 -11.16 -2.77 12.12
CA THR A 82 -12.32 -2.75 13.02
C THR A 82 -12.45 -1.41 13.75
N ALA A 83 -13.60 -1.16 14.39
CA ALA A 83 -13.82 0.06 15.16
C ALA A 83 -12.84 0.20 16.34
N GLU A 84 -12.35 -0.93 16.86
CA GLU A 84 -11.37 -1.00 17.95
C GLU A 84 -9.93 -0.76 17.46
N GLU A 85 -9.65 -1.03 16.19
CA GLU A 85 -8.34 -0.77 15.56
C GLU A 85 -8.21 0.69 15.14
N SER A 86 -7.74 1.57 16.03
CA SER A 86 -7.59 2.99 15.71
C SER A 86 -6.66 3.23 14.48
N PRO A 87 -6.89 4.27 13.66
CA PRO A 87 -6.03 4.58 12.52
C PRO A 87 -4.56 4.79 12.92
N ALA A 88 -4.33 5.44 14.07
CA ALA A 88 -3.00 5.65 14.61
C ALA A 88 -2.29 4.34 14.95
N ALA A 89 -3.00 3.35 15.50
CA ALA A 89 -2.45 2.04 15.80
C ALA A 89 -2.07 1.27 14.53
N VAL A 90 -2.90 1.31 13.48
CA VAL A 90 -2.61 0.68 12.18
C VAL A 90 -1.40 1.33 11.51
N VAL A 91 -1.31 2.67 11.50
CA VAL A 91 -0.13 3.38 10.98
C VAL A 91 1.12 3.05 11.80
N ALA A 92 1.01 3.00 13.12
CA ALA A 92 2.13 2.63 13.99
C ALA A 92 2.59 1.19 13.75
N LEU A 93 1.67 0.26 13.52
CA LEU A 93 1.98 -1.11 13.14
C LEU A 93 2.73 -1.14 11.80
N TYR A 94 2.24 -0.43 10.79
CA TYR A 94 2.90 -0.41 9.48
C TYR A 94 4.34 0.11 9.57
N ARG A 95 4.60 1.15 10.38
CA ARG A 95 5.95 1.65 10.64
C ARG A 95 6.86 0.63 11.36
N ARG A 96 6.32 -0.17 12.29
CA ARG A 96 7.09 -1.26 12.92
C ARG A 96 7.40 -2.37 11.93
N VAL A 97 6.46 -2.70 11.04
CA VAL A 97 6.69 -3.62 9.93
C VAL A 97 7.75 -3.07 8.98
N HIS A 98 7.76 -1.77 8.66
CA HIS A 98 8.84 -1.17 7.85
C HIS A 98 10.21 -1.38 8.47
N ALA A 99 10.35 -1.12 9.78
CA ALA A 99 11.63 -1.30 10.47
C ALA A 99 12.10 -2.76 10.43
N HIS A 100 11.18 -3.71 10.62
CA HIS A 100 11.47 -5.14 10.51
C HIS A 100 11.86 -5.55 9.09
N ALA A 101 11.10 -5.10 8.11
CA ALA A 101 11.34 -5.31 6.69
C ALA A 101 12.70 -4.75 6.26
N ASP A 102 13.02 -3.52 6.65
CA ASP A 102 14.31 -2.86 6.38
C ASP A 102 15.47 -3.65 6.99
N ALA A 103 15.33 -4.16 8.22
CA ALA A 103 16.34 -5.01 8.84
C ALA A 103 16.58 -6.32 8.07
N THR A 104 15.54 -6.93 7.47
CA THR A 104 15.71 -8.09 6.58
C THR A 104 16.39 -7.70 5.28
N ILE A 105 15.96 -6.59 4.67
CA ILE A 105 16.56 -6.09 3.43
C ILE A 105 18.05 -5.86 3.68
N ASP A 106 18.44 -5.12 4.69
CA ASP A 106 19.83 -4.78 4.99
C ASP A 106 20.70 -6.02 5.22
N ALA A 107 20.19 -7.00 5.98
CA ALA A 107 20.93 -8.19 6.38
C ALA A 107 21.23 -9.19 5.23
N LEU A 108 20.43 -9.19 4.16
CA LEU A 108 20.48 -10.23 3.13
C LEU A 108 21.01 -9.71 1.78
N PRO A 109 21.81 -10.49 1.04
CA PRO A 109 22.16 -10.18 -0.34
C PRO A 109 20.94 -10.37 -1.27
N LEU A 110 20.98 -9.77 -2.47
CA LEU A 110 19.86 -9.81 -3.43
C LEU A 110 19.50 -11.22 -3.92
N ASP A 111 20.48 -12.12 -3.98
CA ASP A 111 20.34 -13.51 -4.37
C ASP A 111 20.00 -14.44 -3.21
N ALA A 112 19.81 -13.91 -1.99
CA ALA A 112 19.41 -14.69 -0.83
C ALA A 112 18.13 -15.49 -1.13
N PRO A 113 18.14 -16.82 -0.93
CA PRO A 113 16.98 -17.65 -1.22
C PRO A 113 15.88 -17.44 -0.20
N GLY A 114 14.64 -17.51 -0.66
CA GLY A 114 13.45 -17.54 0.19
C GLY A 114 12.37 -18.45 -0.41
N GLU A 115 11.33 -18.72 0.38
CA GLU A 115 10.17 -19.51 -0.07
C GLU A 115 8.87 -18.77 0.25
N VAL A 116 8.05 -18.53 -0.77
CA VAL A 116 6.72 -17.92 -0.63
C VAL A 116 5.65 -19.03 -0.60
N PRO A 117 5.18 -19.47 0.59
CA PRO A 117 4.35 -20.67 0.69
C PRO A 117 2.96 -20.51 0.06
N TRP A 118 2.43 -19.28 0.03
CA TRP A 118 1.14 -18.94 -0.59
C TRP A 118 1.20 -18.76 -2.11
N TRP A 119 2.37 -18.83 -2.73
CA TRP A 119 2.47 -18.85 -4.20
C TRP A 119 2.20 -20.26 -4.76
N ARG A 120 1.77 -20.29 -6.03
CA ARG A 120 1.52 -21.54 -6.75
C ARG A 120 2.71 -22.50 -6.67
N PRO A 121 2.47 -23.82 -6.56
CA PRO A 121 3.53 -24.82 -6.64
C PRO A 121 4.43 -24.58 -7.86
N GLY A 122 5.76 -24.70 -7.68
CA GLY A 122 6.76 -24.42 -8.71
C GLY A 122 7.16 -22.94 -8.87
N ALA A 123 6.45 -22.00 -8.25
CA ALA A 123 6.82 -20.58 -8.23
C ALA A 123 7.33 -20.08 -6.87
N ARG A 124 7.24 -20.91 -5.82
CA ARG A 124 7.49 -20.56 -4.40
C ARG A 124 8.94 -20.18 -4.11
N ALA A 125 9.89 -20.81 -4.80
CA ALA A 125 11.31 -20.45 -4.66
C ALA A 125 11.56 -19.06 -5.25
N VAL A 126 12.13 -18.18 -4.44
CA VAL A 126 12.39 -16.78 -4.78
C VAL A 126 13.78 -16.36 -4.32
N THR A 127 14.20 -15.19 -4.78
CA THR A 127 15.32 -14.44 -4.21
C THR A 127 14.79 -13.17 -3.56
N LEU A 128 15.58 -12.55 -2.67
CA LEU A 128 15.28 -11.21 -2.14
C LEU A 128 15.02 -10.20 -3.25
N GLN A 129 15.77 -10.24 -4.35
CA GLN A 129 15.53 -9.37 -5.50
C GLN A 129 14.11 -9.54 -6.06
N ARG A 130 13.65 -10.78 -6.26
CA ARG A 130 12.30 -11.05 -6.79
C ARG A 130 11.22 -10.56 -5.81
N VAL A 131 11.43 -10.73 -4.51
CA VAL A 131 10.52 -10.22 -3.48
C VAL A 131 10.49 -8.69 -3.46
N LEU A 132 11.64 -8.02 -3.54
CA LEU A 132 11.70 -6.56 -3.59
C LEU A 132 10.98 -5.98 -4.81
N VAL A 133 11.16 -6.59 -5.99
CA VAL A 133 10.41 -6.18 -7.20
C VAL A 133 8.91 -6.37 -7.00
N HIS A 134 8.49 -7.49 -6.39
CA HIS A 134 7.08 -7.74 -6.08
C HIS A 134 6.52 -6.68 -5.11
N LEU A 135 7.22 -6.37 -4.02
CA LEU A 135 6.78 -5.39 -3.04
C LEU A 135 6.73 -3.97 -3.59
N VAL A 136 7.70 -3.55 -4.41
CA VAL A 136 7.63 -2.26 -5.11
C VAL A 136 6.38 -2.18 -5.98
N ALA A 137 6.09 -3.23 -6.77
CA ALA A 137 4.90 -3.26 -7.62
C ALA A 137 3.60 -3.25 -6.81
N GLU A 138 3.55 -3.98 -5.69
CA GLU A 138 2.38 -4.07 -4.83
C GLU A 138 2.10 -2.75 -4.11
N THR A 139 3.11 -2.19 -3.44
CA THR A 139 2.99 -0.92 -2.71
C THR A 139 2.59 0.21 -3.65
N HIS A 140 3.20 0.33 -4.83
CA HIS A 140 2.84 1.39 -5.79
C HIS A 140 1.48 1.18 -6.45
N ARG A 141 1.04 -0.08 -6.64
CA ARG A 141 -0.35 -0.36 -7.08
C ARG A 141 -1.35 0.16 -6.06
N HIS A 142 -1.13 -0.11 -4.77
CA HIS A 142 -2.02 0.38 -3.71
C HIS A 142 -1.86 1.88 -3.44
N ALA A 143 -0.69 2.48 -3.69
CA ALA A 143 -0.53 3.93 -3.70
C ALA A 143 -1.44 4.59 -4.75
N GLY A 144 -1.53 4.03 -5.95
CA GLY A 144 -2.47 4.50 -6.98
C GLY A 144 -3.94 4.32 -6.60
N HIS A 145 -4.30 3.25 -5.89
CA HIS A 145 -5.64 3.13 -5.31
C HIS A 145 -5.90 4.20 -4.24
N ALA A 146 -4.91 4.49 -3.40
CA ALA A 146 -4.99 5.52 -2.37
C ALA A 146 -5.07 6.94 -2.97
N ASP A 147 -4.42 7.20 -4.11
CA ASP A 147 -4.55 8.46 -4.86
C ASP A 147 -6.01 8.73 -5.21
N LEU A 148 -6.67 7.79 -5.88
CA LEU A 148 -8.07 7.93 -6.29
C LEU A 148 -9.02 7.99 -5.09
N ALA A 149 -8.80 7.16 -4.08
CA ALA A 149 -9.59 7.18 -2.86
C ALA A 149 -9.47 8.53 -2.14
N ARG A 150 -8.27 9.10 -2.06
CA ARG A 150 -8.05 10.41 -1.44
C ARG A 150 -8.74 11.53 -2.23
N GLU A 151 -8.56 11.55 -3.54
CA GLU A 151 -9.19 12.56 -4.40
C GLU A 151 -10.73 12.52 -4.29
N LEU A 152 -11.33 11.34 -4.19
CA LEU A 152 -12.77 11.18 -3.98
C LEU A 152 -13.25 11.56 -2.56
N VAL A 153 -12.35 11.69 -1.59
CA VAL A 153 -12.69 12.12 -0.22
C VAL A 153 -12.71 13.63 -0.11
N ASP A 154 -11.64 14.31 -0.52
CA ASP A 154 -11.47 15.74 -0.28
C ASP A 154 -10.89 16.51 -1.48
N GLY A 155 -10.71 15.86 -2.63
CA GLY A 155 -10.13 16.44 -3.84
C GLY A 155 -8.60 16.58 -3.80
N THR A 156 -7.93 16.12 -2.73
CA THR A 156 -6.46 16.16 -2.66
C THR A 156 -5.87 15.15 -3.62
N ALA A 157 -5.01 15.64 -4.52
CA ALA A 157 -4.30 14.82 -5.50
C ALA A 157 -2.79 15.11 -5.48
N GLY A 158 -2.00 14.20 -6.04
CA GLY A 158 -0.56 14.38 -6.22
C GLY A 158 0.23 13.09 -6.07
N HIS A 159 1.41 13.03 -6.65
CA HIS A 159 2.25 11.85 -6.69
C HIS A 159 3.01 11.58 -5.37
N ARG A 160 3.60 12.62 -4.76
CA ARG A 160 4.25 12.61 -3.43
C ARG A 160 3.96 13.93 -2.72
N ARG A 161 4.23 14.04 -1.41
CA ARG A 161 3.93 15.24 -0.60
C ARG A 161 4.31 16.56 -1.26
N ASP A 162 5.49 16.62 -1.87
CA ASP A 162 6.04 17.83 -2.50
C ASP A 162 6.07 17.75 -4.04
N VAL A 163 5.48 16.72 -4.62
CA VAL A 163 5.46 16.50 -6.08
C VAL A 163 4.03 16.17 -6.51
N SER A 164 3.32 17.15 -7.05
CA SER A 164 1.97 16.91 -7.59
C SER A 164 2.03 15.97 -8.80
N ASN A 165 3.00 16.18 -9.70
CA ASN A 165 3.01 15.59 -11.05
C ASN A 165 1.72 15.90 -11.84
N LEU A 166 1.05 17.00 -11.48
CA LEU A 166 -0.14 17.51 -12.16
C LEU A 166 0.21 18.85 -12.83
N PRO A 167 -0.33 19.14 -14.02
CA PRO A 167 -0.18 20.46 -14.62
C PRO A 167 -0.80 21.55 -13.74
N ASP A 168 -0.14 22.70 -13.64
CA ASP A 168 -0.62 23.86 -12.87
C ASP A 168 -2.04 24.28 -13.27
N GLY A 169 -2.86 24.62 -12.27
CA GLY A 169 -4.22 25.09 -12.51
C GLY A 169 -5.06 25.20 -11.24
N ASP A 170 -6.13 25.99 -11.33
CA ASP A 170 -7.11 26.17 -10.27
C ASP A 170 -8.30 25.21 -10.42
N ALA A 171 -9.23 25.27 -9.46
CA ALA A 171 -10.44 24.44 -9.45
C ALA A 171 -11.33 24.68 -10.70
N ALA A 172 -11.38 25.91 -11.22
CA ALA A 172 -12.20 26.24 -12.38
C ALA A 172 -11.66 25.56 -13.65
N ARG A 173 -10.33 25.58 -13.85
CA ARG A 173 -9.69 24.84 -14.94
C ARG A 173 -9.99 23.34 -14.86
N TRP A 174 -9.87 22.73 -13.68
CA TRP A 174 -10.13 21.30 -13.50
C TRP A 174 -11.60 20.94 -13.75
N ALA A 175 -12.55 21.77 -13.31
CA ALA A 175 -13.96 21.59 -13.59
C ALA A 175 -14.25 21.65 -15.11
N ALA A 176 -13.69 22.63 -15.82
CA ALA A 176 -13.83 22.74 -17.26
C ALA A 176 -13.19 21.55 -18.00
N HIS A 177 -12.02 21.10 -17.55
CA HIS A 177 -11.36 19.92 -18.10
C HIS A 177 -12.23 18.66 -17.94
N ARG A 178 -12.77 18.43 -16.73
CA ARG A 178 -13.66 17.30 -16.44
C ARG A 178 -14.92 17.34 -17.31
N ALA A 179 -15.57 18.50 -17.44
CA ALA A 179 -16.76 18.66 -18.27
C ALA A 179 -16.49 18.28 -19.74
N ARG A 180 -15.36 18.77 -20.30
CA ARG A 180 -14.93 18.39 -21.64
C ARG A 180 -14.70 16.89 -21.78
N LEU A 181 -14.07 16.22 -20.80
CA LEU A 181 -13.86 14.77 -20.85
C LEU A 181 -15.18 14.00 -20.82
N GLN A 182 -16.16 14.46 -20.04
CA GLN A 182 -17.49 13.86 -20.00
C GLN A 182 -18.18 13.98 -21.37
N GLU A 183 -18.15 15.15 -22.00
CA GLU A 183 -18.74 15.33 -23.32
C GLU A 183 -18.10 14.43 -24.39
N VAL A 184 -16.80 14.17 -24.29
CA VAL A 184 -16.11 13.23 -25.19
C VAL A 184 -16.61 11.81 -24.97
N ALA A 185 -16.77 11.38 -23.71
CA ALA A 185 -17.27 10.06 -23.38
C ALA A 185 -18.72 9.86 -23.82
N ASP A 186 -19.59 10.87 -23.64
CA ASP A 186 -21.02 10.79 -23.99
C ASP A 186 -21.27 10.74 -25.51
N ARG A 187 -20.27 11.10 -26.33
CA ARG A 187 -20.35 11.10 -27.79
C ARG A 187 -19.72 9.87 -28.46
N ALA A 188 -19.03 9.02 -27.69
CA ALA A 188 -18.37 7.81 -28.18
C ALA A 188 -19.34 6.62 -28.22
#